data_AF-A0A2G9MI33-F1
#
_entry.id   AF-A0A2G9MI33-F1
#
_cell.length_a   1.000
_cell.length_b   1.000
_cell.length_c   1.000
_cell.angle_alpha   90.00
_cell.angle_beta   90.00
_cell.angle_gamma   90.00
#
_symmetry.space_group_name_H-M   'P 1'
#
loop_
_entity.id
_entity.type
_entity.pdbx_description
1 polymer ?
#
loop_
_entity_poly.entity_id
_entity_poly.type
_entity_poly.pdbx_seq_one_letter_code
_entity_poly.pdbx_strand_id
1 'polypeptide(L)'
;MKSKIIILRAMRRKKKKQRGLEITFPNKELSQGHINKALHNLQVMDDLHTLKHKDWVVVVAYYAMYHGATAVLAHIGLESKDHATTVAILEYFFSKDIDKTLLDKFHTLKQKKDSIEQLYLEDKFLNYLWQAKVLRENAQYGTNTLVPTSEDSLSHAREFVSAIRLLLDKLDEEYISLIQTQMNELQQELKKK
;
A
#
# COMPACT_ATOMS: atom_id res chain seq x y z
N MET A 1 16.33 -2.03 0.26
CA MET A 1 16.99 -2.73 -0.88
C MET A 1 16.08 -3.66 -1.69
N LYS A 2 15.15 -4.43 -1.09
CA LYS A 2 14.24 -5.33 -1.84
C LYS A 2 13.09 -4.59 -2.56
N SER A 3 12.45 -3.62 -1.90
CA SER A 3 11.28 -2.88 -2.41
C SER A 3 11.64 -2.00 -3.62
N LYS A 4 12.78 -1.28 -3.57
CA LYS A 4 13.33 -0.54 -4.72
C LYS A 4 13.49 -1.44 -5.96
N ILE A 5 13.97 -2.67 -5.79
CA ILE A 5 14.13 -3.63 -6.91
C ILE A 5 12.76 -4.03 -7.48
N ILE A 6 11.77 -4.31 -6.63
CA ILE A 6 10.40 -4.63 -7.06
C ILE A 6 9.80 -3.47 -7.85
N ILE A 7 9.94 -2.24 -7.35
CA ILE A 7 9.47 -1.01 -8.00
C ILE A 7 10.10 -0.85 -9.38
N LEU A 8 11.43 -0.94 -9.48
CA LEU A 8 12.15 -0.82 -10.74
C LEU A 8 11.73 -1.90 -11.76
N ARG A 9 11.51 -3.13 -11.31
CA ARG A 9 11.00 -4.22 -12.17
C ARG A 9 9.56 -3.94 -12.62
N ALA A 10 8.71 -3.41 -11.76
CA ALA A 10 7.32 -3.06 -12.09
C ALA A 10 7.24 -1.91 -13.11
N MET A 11 8.08 -0.89 -12.97
CA MET A 11 8.20 0.19 -13.97
C MET A 11 8.68 -0.34 -15.33
N ARG A 12 9.66 -1.26 -15.34
CA ARG A 12 10.13 -1.91 -16.58
C ARG A 12 9.02 -2.71 -17.28
N ARG A 13 8.21 -3.46 -16.52
CA ARG A 13 7.04 -4.19 -17.07
C ARG A 13 6.06 -3.25 -17.76
N LYS A 14 5.76 -2.10 -17.13
CA LYS A 14 4.85 -1.10 -17.71
C LYS A 14 5.38 -0.52 -19.03
N LYS A 15 6.69 -0.25 -19.16
CA LYS A 15 7.31 0.15 -20.45
C LYS A 15 7.06 -0.87 -21.58
N LYS A 16 6.98 -2.17 -21.23
CA LYS A 16 6.66 -3.25 -22.17
C LYS A 16 5.14 -3.43 -22.39
N LYS A 17 4.32 -2.45 -22.02
CA LYS A 17 2.84 -2.49 -22.04
C LYS A 17 2.24 -3.65 -21.21
N GLN A 18 2.96 -4.13 -20.20
CA GLN A 18 2.47 -5.17 -19.28
C GLN A 18 1.92 -4.54 -17.99
N ARG A 19 1.26 -5.35 -17.15
CA ARG A 19 0.87 -4.93 -15.79
C ARG A 19 2.11 -4.55 -14.98
N GLY A 20 2.09 -3.36 -14.38
CA GLY A 20 3.25 -2.79 -13.72
C GLY A 20 2.90 -1.53 -12.92
N LEU A 21 3.90 -0.68 -12.71
CA LEU A 21 3.77 0.59 -12.01
C LEU A 21 3.83 1.75 -13.00
N GLU A 22 2.93 2.70 -12.84
CA GLU A 22 2.89 3.95 -13.60
C GLU A 22 2.94 5.15 -12.66
N ILE A 23 3.68 6.17 -13.08
CA ILE A 23 3.69 7.49 -12.44
C ILE A 23 2.60 8.30 -13.13
N THR A 24 1.66 8.79 -12.34
CA THR A 24 0.47 9.54 -12.77
C THR A 24 0.41 10.87 -12.01
N PHE A 25 -0.76 11.51 -11.98
CA PHE A 25 -0.99 12.73 -11.20
C PHE A 25 -1.67 12.39 -9.86
N PRO A 26 -1.35 13.11 -8.77
CA PRO A 26 -2.04 12.97 -7.50
C PRO A 26 -3.55 13.10 -7.68
N ASN A 27 -4.32 12.12 -7.19
CA ASN A 27 -5.76 12.07 -7.39
C ASN A 27 -6.47 11.78 -6.06
N LYS A 28 -6.88 12.87 -5.38
CA LYS A 28 -7.60 12.81 -4.10
C LYS A 28 -8.98 12.17 -4.22
N GLU A 29 -9.68 12.37 -5.34
CA GLU A 29 -11.00 11.77 -5.58
C GLU A 29 -10.89 10.25 -5.74
N LEU A 30 -9.96 9.78 -6.56
CA LEU A 30 -9.70 8.34 -6.71
C LEU A 30 -9.20 7.72 -5.40
N SER A 31 -8.31 8.42 -4.67
CA SER A 31 -7.87 8.03 -3.34
C SER A 31 -9.06 7.83 -2.39
N GLN A 32 -9.99 8.80 -2.34
CA GLN A 32 -11.20 8.70 -1.53
C GLN A 32 -12.12 7.56 -2.00
N GLY A 33 -12.26 7.34 -3.31
CA GLY A 33 -13.00 6.21 -3.85
C GLY A 33 -12.45 4.86 -3.38
N HIS A 34 -11.13 4.72 -3.32
CA HIS A 34 -10.48 3.54 -2.74
C HIS A 34 -10.71 3.41 -1.23
N ILE A 35 -10.69 4.50 -0.46
CA ILE A 35 -11.06 4.46 0.97
C ILE A 35 -12.51 4.04 1.17
N ASN A 36 -13.44 4.59 0.39
CA ASN A 36 -14.85 4.21 0.45
C ASN A 36 -15.01 2.71 0.14
N LYS A 37 -14.27 2.19 -0.85
CA LYS A 37 -14.27 0.76 -1.16
C LYS A 37 -13.64 -0.09 -0.06
N ALA A 38 -12.59 0.40 0.60
CA ALA A 38 -11.98 -0.26 1.75
C ALA A 38 -12.97 -0.36 2.93
N LEU A 39 -13.66 0.73 3.25
CA LEU A 39 -14.67 0.78 4.32
C LEU A 39 -15.86 -0.13 4.01
N HIS A 40 -16.34 -0.12 2.77
CA HIS A 40 -17.38 -1.06 2.32
C HIS A 40 -16.93 -2.52 2.47
N ASN A 41 -15.69 -2.85 2.09
CA ASN A 41 -15.16 -4.19 2.27
C ASN A 41 -15.08 -4.58 3.76
N LEU A 42 -14.76 -3.66 4.67
CA LEU A 42 -14.80 -3.94 6.12
C LEU A 42 -16.21 -4.26 6.62
N GLN A 43 -17.26 -3.67 6.04
CA GLN A 43 -18.65 -4.01 6.36
C GLN A 43 -19.00 -5.40 5.83
N VAL A 44 -18.70 -5.68 4.56
CA VAL A 44 -18.92 -7.00 3.94
C VAL A 44 -18.18 -8.10 4.71
N MET A 45 -16.99 -7.79 5.22
CA MET A 45 -16.21 -8.69 6.06
C MET A 45 -16.96 -9.07 7.37
N ASP A 46 -17.65 -8.13 8.01
CA ASP A 46 -18.47 -8.40 9.20
C ASP A 46 -19.68 -9.28 8.89
N ASP A 47 -20.35 -9.01 7.77
CA ASP A 47 -21.49 -9.81 7.31
C ASP A 47 -21.06 -11.26 7.08
N LEU A 48 -19.94 -11.46 6.37
CA LEU A 48 -19.38 -12.78 6.10
C LEU A 48 -18.91 -13.49 7.37
N HIS A 49 -18.34 -12.74 8.31
CA HIS A 49 -17.93 -13.27 9.60
C HIS A 49 -19.13 -13.78 10.40
N THR A 50 -20.20 -12.99 10.46
CA THR A 50 -21.48 -13.36 11.08
C THR A 50 -22.08 -14.62 10.45
N LEU A 51 -22.00 -14.72 9.12
CA LEU A 51 -22.44 -15.88 8.35
C LEU A 51 -21.46 -17.07 8.39
N LYS A 52 -20.33 -16.93 9.11
CA LYS A 52 -19.31 -17.96 9.31
C LYS A 52 -18.56 -18.40 8.04
N HIS A 53 -18.49 -17.54 7.02
CA HIS A 53 -17.71 -17.75 5.80
C HIS A 53 -16.24 -17.33 5.98
N LYS A 54 -15.48 -18.12 6.76
CA LYS A 54 -14.13 -17.75 7.25
C LYS A 54 -13.10 -17.51 6.14
N ASP A 55 -13.14 -18.30 5.08
CA ASP A 55 -12.32 -18.12 3.89
C ASP A 55 -12.59 -16.77 3.20
N TRP A 56 -13.88 -16.43 3.03
CA TRP A 56 -14.29 -15.16 2.46
C TRP A 56 -13.97 -13.96 3.36
N VAL A 57 -14.03 -14.11 4.69
CA VAL A 57 -13.57 -13.07 5.63
C VAL A 57 -12.12 -12.69 5.33
N VAL A 58 -11.24 -13.68 5.16
CA VAL A 58 -9.82 -13.46 4.85
C VAL A 58 -9.63 -12.78 3.49
N VAL A 59 -10.39 -13.22 2.49
CA VAL A 59 -10.34 -12.62 1.15
C VAL A 59 -10.76 -11.16 1.19
N VAL A 60 -11.88 -10.84 1.86
CA VAL A 60 -12.40 -9.48 1.92
C VAL A 60 -11.57 -8.58 2.83
N ALA A 61 -11.05 -9.10 3.94
CA ALA A 61 -10.08 -8.41 4.80
C ALA A 61 -8.85 -7.94 3.99
N TYR A 62 -8.29 -8.84 3.19
CA TYR A 62 -7.20 -8.49 2.28
C TYR A 62 -7.59 -7.38 1.32
N TYR A 63 -8.77 -7.45 0.68
CA TYR A 63 -9.20 -6.41 -0.26
C TYR A 63 -9.49 -5.07 0.43
N ALA A 64 -9.96 -5.05 1.68
CA ALA A 64 -10.08 -3.82 2.44
C ALA A 64 -8.70 -3.14 2.59
N MET A 65 -7.68 -3.90 3.00
CA MET A 65 -6.32 -3.39 3.17
C MET A 65 -5.68 -3.00 1.83
N TYR A 66 -5.87 -3.81 0.78
CA TYR A 66 -5.35 -3.52 -0.56
C TYR A 66 -5.96 -2.23 -1.14
N HIS A 67 -7.26 -2.01 -0.95
CA HIS A 67 -7.88 -0.74 -1.33
C HIS A 67 -7.34 0.43 -0.49
N GLY A 68 -7.10 0.26 0.81
CA GLY A 68 -6.40 1.26 1.62
C GLY A 68 -5.01 1.61 1.05
N ALA A 69 -4.19 0.59 0.75
CA ALA A 69 -2.88 0.80 0.14
C ALA A 69 -2.97 1.50 -1.22
N THR A 70 -3.94 1.12 -2.05
CA THR A 70 -4.18 1.73 -3.37
C THR A 70 -4.63 3.19 -3.25
N ALA A 71 -5.38 3.54 -2.19
CA ALA A 71 -5.73 4.92 -1.90
C ALA A 71 -4.49 5.79 -1.68
N VAL A 72 -3.47 5.29 -0.98
CA VAL A 72 -2.19 5.99 -0.80
C VAL A 72 -1.50 6.19 -2.15
N LEU A 73 -1.41 5.14 -2.97
CA LEU A 73 -0.81 5.23 -4.30
C LEU A 73 -1.50 6.30 -5.16
N ALA A 74 -2.83 6.28 -5.24
CA ALA A 74 -3.58 7.29 -5.98
C ALA A 74 -3.35 8.71 -5.43
N HIS A 75 -3.29 8.85 -4.09
CA HIS A 75 -3.04 10.13 -3.44
C HIS A 75 -1.68 10.74 -3.81
N ILE A 76 -0.65 9.90 -3.91
CA ILE A 76 0.72 10.32 -4.26
C ILE A 76 1.01 10.29 -5.77
N GLY A 77 -0.01 10.07 -6.60
CA GLY A 77 0.11 10.07 -8.06
C GLY A 77 0.79 8.84 -8.63
N LEU A 78 0.49 7.66 -8.09
CA LEU A 78 0.99 6.37 -8.58
C LEU A 78 -0.18 5.43 -8.88
N GLU A 79 -0.03 4.61 -9.92
CA GLU A 79 -0.99 3.54 -10.22
C GLU A 79 -0.25 2.20 -10.35
N SER A 80 -0.71 1.20 -9.61
CA SER A 80 -0.23 -0.17 -9.75
C SER A 80 -1.38 -1.16 -9.89
N LYS A 81 -1.22 -2.10 -10.82
CA LYS A 81 -2.12 -3.27 -10.98
C LYS A 81 -1.48 -4.55 -10.44
N ASP A 82 -0.44 -4.41 -9.63
CA ASP A 82 0.37 -5.50 -9.11
C ASP A 82 0.43 -5.41 -7.58
N HIS A 83 -0.08 -6.45 -6.91
CA HIS A 83 -0.23 -6.47 -5.47
C HIS A 83 1.11 -6.31 -4.74
N ALA A 84 2.15 -7.04 -5.16
CA ALA A 84 3.48 -6.96 -4.56
C ALA A 84 4.11 -5.58 -4.73
N THR A 85 3.89 -4.95 -5.89
CA THR A 85 4.35 -3.59 -6.17
C THR A 85 3.66 -2.58 -5.27
N THR A 86 2.36 -2.75 -5.00
CA THR A 86 1.60 -1.88 -4.10
C THR A 86 2.19 -1.91 -2.68
N VAL A 87 2.49 -3.12 -2.15
CA VAL A 87 3.14 -3.25 -0.84
C VAL A 87 4.55 -2.66 -0.84
N ALA A 88 5.33 -2.91 -1.91
CA ALA A 88 6.69 -2.41 -2.03
C ALA A 88 6.77 -0.88 -2.05
N ILE A 89 5.76 -0.20 -2.60
CA ILE A 89 5.67 1.27 -2.56
C ILE A 89 5.45 1.77 -1.14
N LEU A 90 4.52 1.15 -0.39
CA LEU A 90 4.30 1.50 1.00
C LEU A 90 5.56 1.31 1.85
N GLU A 91 6.22 0.17 1.69
CA GLU A 91 7.48 -0.13 2.39
C GLU A 91 8.59 0.86 2.00
N TYR A 92 8.68 1.26 0.72
CA TYR A 92 9.76 2.13 0.27
C TYR A 92 9.63 3.59 0.77
N PHE A 93 8.41 4.11 0.91
CA PHE A 93 8.19 5.51 1.30
C PHE A 93 7.71 5.72 2.74
N PHE A 94 7.10 4.72 3.35
CA PHE A 94 6.41 4.87 4.64
C PHE A 94 6.86 3.85 5.69
N SER A 95 7.90 3.04 5.45
CA SER A 95 8.50 2.23 6.52
C SER A 95 9.52 3.03 7.32
N LYS A 96 9.80 2.59 8.54
CA LYS A 96 10.88 3.15 9.37
C LYS A 96 12.27 2.89 8.78
N ASP A 97 12.41 1.83 7.98
CA ASP A 97 13.64 1.44 7.28
C ASP A 97 13.81 2.14 5.93
N ILE A 98 13.25 3.34 5.79
CA ILE A 98 13.40 4.16 4.59
C ILE A 98 14.88 4.38 4.27
N ASP A 99 15.20 4.38 2.98
CA ASP A 99 16.58 4.54 2.51
C ASP A 99 17.18 5.86 3.05
N LYS A 100 18.37 5.82 3.66
CA LYS A 100 18.99 7.02 4.26
C LYS A 100 19.17 8.15 3.26
N THR A 101 19.51 7.83 2.00
CA THR A 101 19.65 8.86 0.95
C THR A 101 18.31 9.50 0.60
N LEU A 102 17.22 8.74 0.70
CA LEU A 102 15.88 9.25 0.54
C LEU A 102 15.47 10.10 1.75
N LEU A 103 15.79 9.63 2.96
CA LEU A 103 15.57 10.37 4.20
C LEU A 103 16.31 11.72 4.21
N ASP A 104 17.56 11.76 3.74
CA ASP A 104 18.35 12.99 3.63
C ASP A 104 17.68 14.00 2.67
N LYS A 105 17.11 13.53 1.56
CA LYS A 105 16.31 14.37 0.64
C LYS A 105 15.03 14.88 1.29
N PHE A 106 14.39 14.09 2.14
CA PHE A 106 13.25 14.55 2.93
C PHE A 106 13.69 15.57 3.99
N HIS A 107 14.88 15.43 4.59
CA HIS A 107 15.39 16.35 5.61
C HIS A 107 15.94 17.68 5.09
N THR A 108 16.40 17.76 3.83
CA THR A 108 16.86 19.02 3.23
C THR A 108 15.73 20.02 2.98
N LEU A 109 14.48 19.57 2.97
CA LEU A 109 13.29 20.42 3.14
C LEU A 109 13.24 20.88 4.61
N LYS A 110 13.76 22.08 4.84
CA LYS A 110 14.02 22.73 6.15
C LYS A 110 12.99 22.38 7.26
N GLN A 111 13.53 21.97 8.42
CA GLN A 111 12.91 21.99 9.76
C GLN A 111 11.78 20.99 10.09
N LYS A 112 11.77 19.77 9.51
CA LYS A 112 10.67 18.82 9.73
C LYS A 112 11.08 17.34 9.91
N LYS A 113 12.15 17.06 10.67
CA LYS A 113 12.49 15.66 11.03
C LYS A 113 11.30 14.96 11.70
N ASP A 114 10.67 15.62 12.66
CA ASP A 114 9.52 15.10 13.40
C ASP A 114 8.28 14.88 12.51
N SER A 115 8.14 15.63 11.41
CA SER A 115 6.99 15.49 10.51
C SER A 115 7.12 14.30 9.56
N ILE A 116 8.34 13.88 9.20
CA ILE A 116 8.56 12.67 8.39
C ILE A 116 8.28 11.42 9.21
N GLU A 117 8.73 11.39 10.48
CA GLU A 117 8.47 10.25 11.37
C GLU A 117 6.97 10.02 11.59
N GLN A 118 6.15 11.07 11.52
CA GLN A 118 4.70 10.97 11.57
C GLN A 118 4.06 10.29 10.35
N LEU A 119 4.78 10.19 9.24
CA LEU A 119 4.36 9.51 8.01
C LEU A 119 4.72 8.01 8.02
N TYR A 120 5.48 7.54 9.01
CA TYR A 120 5.81 6.12 9.10
C TYR A 120 4.59 5.29 9.49
N LEU A 121 4.35 4.26 8.69
CA LEU A 121 3.55 3.12 9.10
C LEU A 121 4.40 2.24 10.01
N GLU A 122 3.81 1.80 11.12
CA GLU A 122 4.42 0.76 11.94
C GLU A 122 4.60 -0.53 11.14
N ASP A 123 5.71 -1.24 11.37
CA ASP A 123 6.06 -2.45 10.64
C ASP A 123 4.96 -3.53 10.73
N LYS A 124 4.20 -3.55 11.83
CA LYS A 124 3.05 -4.45 11.99
C LYS A 124 2.03 -4.28 10.85
N PHE A 125 1.80 -3.07 10.34
CA PHE A 125 0.84 -2.82 9.27
C PHE A 125 1.32 -3.36 7.93
N LEU A 126 2.62 -3.23 7.63
CA LEU A 126 3.22 -3.84 6.44
C LEU A 126 3.19 -5.37 6.54
N ASN A 127 3.45 -5.92 7.73
CA ASN A 127 3.35 -7.35 8.01
C ASN A 127 1.91 -7.85 7.86
N TYR A 128 0.91 -7.13 8.35
CA TYR A 128 -0.49 -7.47 8.16
C TYR A 128 -0.81 -7.58 6.68
N LEU A 129 -0.40 -6.61 5.86
CA LEU A 129 -0.72 -6.60 4.43
C LEU A 129 -0.05 -7.76 3.69
N TRP A 130 1.21 -8.09 4.03
CA TRP A 130 1.90 -9.26 3.49
C TRP A 130 1.22 -10.57 3.88
N GLN A 131 0.89 -10.74 5.17
CA GLN A 131 0.21 -11.94 5.66
C GLN A 131 -1.17 -12.10 5.02
N ALA A 132 -1.97 -11.03 4.98
CA ALA A 132 -3.29 -11.03 4.36
C ALA A 132 -3.22 -11.39 2.87
N LYS A 133 -2.19 -10.94 2.14
CA LYS A 133 -1.99 -11.32 0.74
C LYS A 133 -1.81 -12.83 0.60
N VAL A 134 -0.93 -13.43 1.40
CA VAL A 134 -0.64 -14.88 1.35
C VAL A 134 -1.87 -15.68 1.77
N LEU A 135 -2.53 -15.28 2.86
CA LEU A 135 -3.75 -15.91 3.34
C LEU A 135 -4.87 -15.84 2.29
N ARG A 136 -5.06 -14.70 1.63
CA ARG A 136 -6.04 -14.54 0.54
C ARG A 136 -5.72 -15.44 -0.65
N GLU A 137 -4.46 -15.56 -1.05
CA GLU A 137 -4.09 -16.48 -2.15
C GLU A 137 -4.43 -17.93 -1.80
N ASN A 138 -4.16 -18.35 -0.56
CA ASN A 138 -4.49 -19.70 -0.09
C ASN A 138 -6.01 -19.91 0.03
N ALA A 139 -6.75 -18.95 0.58
CA ALA A 139 -8.20 -19.03 0.76
C ALA A 139 -8.94 -19.02 -0.59
N GLN A 140 -8.47 -18.23 -1.56
CA GLN A 140 -9.15 -18.06 -2.85
C GLN A 140 -8.84 -19.18 -3.85
N TYR A 141 -7.61 -19.71 -3.86
CA TYR A 141 -7.18 -20.71 -4.84
C TYR A 141 -7.04 -22.11 -4.25
N GLY A 142 -7.00 -22.25 -2.93
CA GLY A 142 -7.07 -23.53 -2.24
C GLY A 142 -8.49 -24.10 -2.25
N THR A 143 -8.61 -25.36 -1.87
CA THR A 143 -9.90 -26.06 -1.74
C THR A 143 -10.41 -26.11 -0.30
N ASN A 144 -9.60 -25.67 0.68
CA ASN A 144 -9.92 -25.72 2.10
C ASN A 144 -10.69 -24.46 2.53
N THR A 145 -11.85 -24.66 3.16
CA THR A 145 -12.69 -23.56 3.68
C THR A 145 -12.42 -23.24 5.15
N LEU A 146 -11.63 -24.08 5.84
CA LEU A 146 -11.19 -23.84 7.21
C LEU A 146 -9.95 -22.95 7.22
N VAL A 147 -10.11 -21.71 7.69
CA VAL A 147 -9.00 -20.77 7.90
C VAL A 147 -8.94 -20.36 9.37
N PRO A 148 -7.96 -20.87 10.16
CA PRO A 148 -7.85 -20.58 11.59
C PRO A 148 -7.59 -19.11 11.93
N THR A 149 -7.06 -18.33 10.98
CA THR A 149 -6.63 -16.93 11.17
C THR A 149 -7.71 -15.90 10.81
N SER A 150 -8.99 -16.31 10.71
CA SER A 150 -10.08 -15.41 10.31
C SER A 150 -10.32 -14.28 11.31
N GLU A 151 -10.14 -14.54 12.61
CA GLU A 151 -10.33 -13.54 13.68
C GLU A 151 -9.28 -12.43 13.62
N ASP A 152 -8.00 -12.80 13.53
CA ASP A 152 -6.89 -11.84 13.38
C ASP A 152 -7.05 -10.98 12.11
N SER A 153 -7.62 -11.56 11.05
CA SER A 153 -7.86 -10.84 9.80
C SER A 153 -8.85 -9.67 9.97
N LEU A 154 -9.83 -9.78 10.89
CA LEU A 154 -10.78 -8.71 11.18
C LEU A 154 -10.08 -7.50 11.80
N SER A 155 -9.34 -7.72 12.89
CA SER A 155 -8.66 -6.65 13.62
C SER A 155 -7.55 -6.03 12.77
N HIS A 156 -6.74 -6.85 12.11
CA HIS A 156 -5.66 -6.39 11.23
C HIS A 156 -6.17 -5.49 10.11
N ALA A 157 -7.28 -5.86 9.45
CA ALA A 157 -7.84 -5.04 8.38
C ALA A 157 -8.35 -3.68 8.89
N ARG A 158 -9.00 -3.66 10.06
CA ARG A 158 -9.51 -2.41 10.68
C ARG A 158 -8.39 -1.48 11.11
N GLU A 159 -7.41 -2.02 11.82
CA GLU A 159 -6.26 -1.24 12.27
C GLU A 159 -5.48 -0.69 11.07
N PHE A 160 -5.24 -1.51 10.05
CA PHE A 160 -4.56 -1.10 8.84
C PHE A 160 -5.31 0.02 8.11
N VAL A 161 -6.61 -0.14 7.83
CA VAL A 161 -7.39 0.88 7.13
C VAL A 161 -7.45 2.19 7.95
N SER A 162 -7.51 2.09 9.28
CA SER A 162 -7.45 3.28 10.15
C SER A 162 -6.10 3.97 10.07
N ALA A 163 -4.99 3.22 10.10
CA ALA A 163 -3.64 3.75 9.95
C ALA A 163 -3.43 4.42 8.58
N ILE A 164 -3.97 3.83 7.51
CA ILE A 164 -3.92 4.43 6.17
C ILE A 164 -4.67 5.77 6.14
N ARG A 165 -5.83 5.87 6.77
CA ARG A 165 -6.58 7.14 6.81
C ARG A 165 -5.77 8.23 7.52
N LEU A 166 -5.19 7.89 8.68
CA LEU A 166 -4.31 8.81 9.41
C LEU A 166 -3.06 9.20 8.60
N LEU A 167 -2.50 8.28 7.80
CA LEU A 167 -1.40 8.59 6.90
C LEU A 167 -1.84 9.57 5.81
N LEU A 168 -2.97 9.33 5.15
CA LEU A 168 -3.51 10.21 4.11
C LEU A 168 -3.76 11.64 4.63
N ASP A 169 -4.27 11.77 5.86
CA ASP A 169 -4.51 13.08 6.47
C ASP A 169 -3.21 13.89 6.72
N LYS A 170 -2.07 13.20 6.80
CA LYS A 170 -0.74 13.81 7.01
C LYS A 170 0.02 14.08 5.71
N LEU A 171 -0.43 13.53 4.57
CA LEU A 171 0.24 13.71 3.28
C LEU A 171 -0.12 15.08 2.69
N ASP A 172 0.79 16.04 2.87
CA ASP A 172 0.69 17.36 2.24
C ASP A 172 1.30 17.38 0.82
N GLU A 173 1.10 18.49 0.12
CA GLU A 173 1.55 18.68 -1.26
C GLU A 173 3.09 18.65 -1.41
N GLU A 174 3.82 19.06 -0.37
CA GLU A 174 5.28 19.09 -0.37
C GLU A 174 5.82 17.65 -0.36
N TYR A 175 5.29 16.79 0.52
CA TYR A 175 5.65 15.37 0.56
C TYR A 175 5.29 14.64 -0.73
N ILE A 176 4.11 14.90 -1.28
CA ILE A 176 3.66 14.31 -2.54
C ILE A 176 4.63 14.69 -3.68
N SER A 177 4.98 15.97 -3.78
CA SER A 177 5.91 16.47 -4.80
C SER A 177 7.29 15.80 -4.71
N LEU A 178 7.80 15.60 -3.49
CA LEU A 178 9.07 14.92 -3.28
C LEU A 178 9.02 13.44 -3.66
N ILE A 179 7.94 12.74 -3.29
CA ILE A 179 7.71 11.35 -3.72
C ILE A 179 7.68 11.27 -5.24
N GLN A 180 6.95 12.15 -5.92
CA GLN A 180 6.90 12.17 -7.38
C GLN A 180 8.28 12.45 -8.00
N THR A 181 9.04 13.38 -7.44
CA THR A 181 10.42 13.67 -7.88
C THR A 181 11.30 12.43 -7.77
N GLN A 182 11.30 11.77 -6.61
CA GLN A 182 12.05 10.54 -6.39
C GLN A 182 11.63 9.43 -7.37
N MET A 183 10.33 9.28 -7.65
CA MET A 183 9.83 8.29 -8.59
C MET A 183 10.26 8.58 -10.03
N ASN A 184 10.27 9.85 -10.43
CA ASN A 184 10.78 10.26 -11.74
C ASN A 184 12.28 9.99 -11.89
N GLU A 185 13.08 10.26 -10.86
CA GLU A 185 14.50 9.93 -10.85
C GLU A 185 14.75 8.41 -11.00
N LEU A 186 14.02 7.59 -10.23
CA LEU A 186 14.07 6.12 -10.37
C LEU A 186 13.70 5.67 -11.79
N GLN A 187 12.71 6.31 -12.42
CA GLN A 187 12.33 6.00 -13.79
C GLN A 187 13.41 6.42 -14.81
N GLN A 188 14.17 7.48 -14.55
CA GLN A 188 15.30 7.91 -15.37
C GLN A 188 16.52 6.98 -15.23
N GLU A 189 16.79 6.44 -14.03
CA GLU A 189 17.82 5.39 -13.84
C GLU A 189 17.59 4.19 -14.78
N LEU A 190 16.33 3.87 -15.07
CA LEU A 190 15.93 2.81 -16.00
C LEU A 190 16.11 3.15 -17.49
N LYS A 191 16.42 4.40 -17.84
CA LYS A 191 16.73 4.80 -19.23
C LYS A 191 18.24 4.77 -19.51
N LYS A 192 19.06 4.85 -18.46
CA LYS A 192 20.53 4.86 -18.54
C LYS A 192 21.15 3.44 -18.55
N LYS A 193 20.34 2.40 -18.40
CA LYS A 193 20.72 0.98 -18.42
C LYS A 193 19.89 0.26 -19.48
#